data_AF-A0A3M1A471-F1
#
_entry.id   AF-A0A3M1A471-F1
#
_cell.length_a   1.000
_cell.length_b   1.000
_cell.length_c   1.000
_cell.angle_alpha   90.00
_cell.angle_beta   90.00
_cell.angle_gamma   90.00
#
_symmetry.space_group_name_H-M   'P 1'
#
loop_
_entity.id
_entity.type
_entity.pdbx_description
1 polymer ?
#
loop_
_entity_poly.entity_id
_entity_poly.type
_entity_poly.pdbx_seq_one_letter_code
_entity_poly.pdbx_strand_id
1 'polypeptide(L)'
;MSTAGAAWQRWRPPRPPWFIAGSGLPWRMASSTMRPMQPLARGVSVMSLRTSALLLVTIFGLSACAKTFEADVSRFHRLAAPQAETVRIVPADPAKVGSLEFEQYAALVRAQLIDAGYRPVADNPAILAKLDWTVSEGREKIRSYPGYYDYYPYYGFGHYGFGHFHHGYFPGYYGYGGYGGYGEVYSTTVHTVSLNLRLERPTGEVLFEGRAVSDIGRPDLPAVMPYLVQALFTDFPGESGRTQTVELKLPDKDDVGY
;
A
#
# COMPACT_ATOMS: atom_id res chain seq x y z
N MET A 1 20.24 -58.12 -29.78
CA MET A 1 20.94 -58.67 -28.59
C MET A 1 22.26 -57.93 -28.42
N SER A 2 22.35 -57.02 -27.44
CA SER A 2 23.48 -56.93 -26.49
C SER A 2 23.30 -55.68 -25.63
N THR A 3 23.35 -55.93 -24.33
CA THR A 3 23.17 -55.07 -23.16
C THR A 3 24.40 -54.21 -22.83
N ALA A 4 24.16 -53.09 -22.13
CA ALA A 4 24.97 -52.47 -21.05
C ALA A 4 24.90 -50.93 -21.19
N GLY A 5 24.75 -50.10 -20.17
CA GLY A 5 24.68 -50.28 -18.73
C GLY A 5 24.68 -48.87 -18.12
N ALA A 6 23.73 -48.58 -17.24
CA ALA A 6 23.55 -47.29 -16.61
C ALA A 6 24.65 -47.01 -15.58
N ALA A 7 25.29 -45.83 -15.65
CA ALA A 7 26.22 -45.34 -14.64
C ALA A 7 25.65 -44.05 -14.01
N TRP A 8 25.02 -44.20 -12.84
CA TRP A 8 24.60 -43.08 -12.01
C TRP A 8 25.80 -42.54 -11.23
N GLN A 9 26.32 -41.39 -11.62
CA GLN A 9 27.34 -40.67 -10.85
C GLN A 9 26.67 -39.89 -9.72
N ARG A 10 27.00 -40.28 -8.48
CA ARG A 10 26.50 -39.70 -7.24
C ARG A 10 27.25 -38.38 -6.95
N TRP A 11 26.59 -37.26 -7.21
CA TRP A 11 27.08 -35.92 -6.86
C TRP A 11 27.16 -35.76 -5.34
N ARG A 12 28.32 -35.33 -4.81
CA ARG A 12 28.51 -34.96 -3.40
C ARG A 12 28.71 -33.43 -3.31
N PRO A 13 28.02 -32.72 -2.41
CA PRO A 13 28.26 -31.29 -2.22
C PRO A 13 29.57 -31.01 -1.47
N PRO A 14 30.22 -29.85 -1.70
CA PRO A 14 31.41 -29.43 -0.97
C PRO A 14 31.08 -29.01 0.47
N ARG A 15 31.98 -29.33 1.41
CA ARG A 15 31.90 -28.94 2.83
C ARG A 15 32.49 -27.53 3.03
N PRO A 16 31.89 -26.67 3.88
CA PRO A 16 32.45 -25.36 4.20
C PRO A 16 33.67 -25.45 5.14
N PRO A 17 34.63 -24.51 5.06
CA PRO A 17 35.85 -24.51 5.85
C PRO A 17 35.71 -23.65 7.12
N TRP A 18 35.46 -24.26 8.28
CA TRP A 18 35.73 -23.63 9.59
C TRP A 18 35.75 -24.61 10.79
N PHE A 19 36.19 -25.85 10.60
CA PHE A 19 36.56 -26.70 11.74
C PHE A 19 37.93 -26.30 12.28
N ILE A 20 37.92 -25.38 13.26
CA ILE A 20 39.07 -25.15 14.14
C ILE A 20 39.11 -26.29 15.14
N ALA A 21 40.15 -27.13 15.01
CA ALA A 21 40.52 -28.13 15.99
C ALA A 21 41.03 -27.45 17.26
N GLY A 22 40.17 -27.36 18.28
CA GLY A 22 40.53 -26.93 19.62
C GLY A 22 41.09 -28.10 20.42
N SER A 23 42.40 -28.06 20.64
CA SER A 23 43.20 -28.95 21.48
C SER A 23 42.64 -29.14 22.90
N GLY A 24 42.67 -30.38 23.37
CA GLY A 24 42.28 -30.77 24.72
C GLY A 24 43.12 -30.10 25.81
N LEU A 25 42.43 -29.69 26.86
CA LEU A 25 43.00 -29.32 28.16
C LEU A 25 42.53 -30.35 29.19
N PRO A 26 43.43 -30.87 30.05
CA PRO A 26 43.12 -31.91 31.01
C PRO A 26 42.38 -31.35 32.23
N TRP A 27 41.41 -32.13 32.69
CA TRP A 27 40.59 -31.89 33.86
C TRP A 27 41.44 -32.03 35.12
N ARG A 28 41.71 -30.92 35.82
CA ARG A 28 42.20 -30.96 37.21
C ARG A 28 40.99 -30.88 38.14
N MET A 29 40.77 -31.96 38.89
CA MET A 29 39.94 -31.95 40.09
C MET A 29 40.49 -30.93 41.08
N ALA A 30 39.67 -29.95 41.44
CA ALA A 30 39.90 -29.10 42.59
C ALA A 30 38.65 -29.20 43.48
N SER A 31 38.74 -30.07 44.48
CA SER A 31 37.85 -30.08 45.63
C SER A 31 38.11 -28.82 46.46
N SER A 32 37.12 -27.91 46.52
CA SER A 32 37.15 -26.76 47.40
C SER A 32 35.76 -26.57 48.02
N THR A 33 35.65 -27.08 49.24
CA THR A 33 34.79 -26.66 50.35
C THR A 33 33.75 -25.56 50.07
N MET A 34 32.47 -25.93 50.19
CA MET A 34 31.34 -25.00 50.29
C MET A 34 31.55 -23.99 51.42
N ARG A 35 31.37 -22.71 51.12
CA ARG A 35 31.17 -21.63 52.09
C ARG A 35 29.71 -21.16 52.03
N PRO A 36 29.08 -20.82 53.17
CA PRO A 36 27.68 -20.46 53.23
C PRO A 36 27.38 -19.12 52.56
N MET A 37 26.24 -19.05 51.88
CA MET A 37 25.68 -17.86 51.24
C MET A 37 25.35 -16.79 52.29
N GLN A 38 25.84 -15.56 52.07
CA GLN A 38 25.31 -14.35 52.72
C GLN A 38 24.52 -13.54 51.69
N PRO A 39 23.32 -13.03 52.02
CA PRO A 39 22.54 -12.19 51.13
C PRO A 39 23.10 -10.77 51.15
N LEU A 40 23.73 -10.35 50.06
CA LEU A 40 24.04 -8.93 49.81
C LEU A 40 22.79 -8.23 49.30
N ALA A 41 21.98 -7.75 50.23
CA ALA A 41 21.07 -6.65 49.97
C ALA A 41 21.91 -5.41 49.60
N ARG A 42 21.95 -5.05 48.32
CA ARG A 42 22.46 -3.75 47.87
C ARG A 42 21.27 -2.91 47.44
N GLY A 43 21.04 -1.85 48.22
CA GLY A 43 20.01 -0.86 47.97
C GLY A 43 20.16 -0.22 46.61
N VAL A 44 19.06 -0.14 45.88
CA VAL A 44 18.94 0.67 44.67
C VAL A 44 18.96 2.12 45.13
N SER A 45 20.08 2.80 44.88
CA SER A 45 20.24 4.22 45.16
C SER A 45 19.32 5.01 44.23
N VAL A 46 18.24 5.55 44.78
CA VAL A 46 17.32 6.45 44.07
C VAL A 46 18.03 7.77 43.85
N MET A 47 18.74 7.93 42.73
CA MET A 47 19.40 9.18 42.39
C MET A 47 19.05 9.62 40.97
N SER A 48 18.43 10.81 40.89
CA SER A 48 18.17 11.62 39.69
C SER A 48 17.11 11.12 38.70
N LEU A 49 15.85 11.14 39.13
CA LEU A 49 14.65 10.94 38.28
C LEU A 49 14.19 12.21 37.54
N ARG A 50 15.01 13.27 37.46
CA ARG A 50 14.58 14.58 36.92
C ARG A 50 15.09 14.91 35.51
N THR A 51 16.09 14.20 35.00
CA THR A 51 16.68 14.47 33.68
C THR A 51 16.17 13.54 32.57
N SER A 52 15.52 12.42 32.90
CA SER A 52 14.97 11.48 31.90
C SER A 52 13.65 11.93 31.26
N ALA A 53 12.96 12.93 31.83
CA ALA A 53 11.66 13.38 31.33
C ALA A 53 11.77 14.27 30.07
N LEU A 54 12.87 14.99 29.87
CA LEU A 54 13.02 15.89 28.71
C LEU A 54 13.34 15.16 27.39
N LEU A 55 13.93 13.97 27.45
CA LEU A 55 14.28 13.16 26.28
C LEU A 55 13.10 12.35 25.73
N LEU A 56 12.08 12.10 26.55
CA LEU A 56 10.88 11.35 26.13
C LEU A 56 9.85 12.23 25.41
N VAL A 57 9.83 13.54 25.66
CA VAL A 57 8.87 14.47 25.05
C VAL A 57 9.23 14.84 23.60
N THR A 58 10.52 14.75 23.21
CA THR A 58 10.97 15.05 21.85
C THR A 58 10.72 13.91 20.85
N ILE A 59 10.47 12.69 21.30
CA ILE A 59 10.24 11.53 20.43
C ILE A 59 8.80 11.49 19.87
N PHE A 60 7.83 12.16 20.50
CA PHE A 60 6.43 12.16 20.06
C PHE A 60 6.07 13.24 19.02
N GLY A 61 7.03 14.04 18.54
CA GLY A 61 6.78 15.19 17.68
C GLY A 61 6.74 14.93 16.17
N LEU A 62 7.01 13.71 15.69
CA LEU A 62 7.06 13.40 14.25
C LEU A 62 5.91 12.47 13.83
N SER A 63 4.66 12.89 14.06
CA SER A 63 3.55 12.35 13.26
C SER A 63 3.50 13.10 11.93
N ALA A 64 4.45 12.81 11.03
CA ALA A 64 4.33 13.23 9.64
C ALA A 64 3.17 12.43 9.03
N CYS A 65 2.14 13.12 8.52
CA CYS A 65 1.10 12.46 7.73
C CYS A 65 1.73 11.95 6.44
N ALA A 66 2.13 10.68 6.41
CA ALA A 66 2.60 10.03 5.21
C ALA A 66 1.47 10.07 4.16
N LYS A 67 1.78 10.58 2.97
CA LYS A 67 0.79 10.61 1.89
C LYS A 67 0.63 9.20 1.33
N THR A 68 -0.60 8.78 1.07
CA THR A 68 -0.88 7.46 0.52
C THR A 68 -1.57 7.53 -0.84
N PHE A 69 -1.40 6.46 -1.60
CA PHE A 69 -2.07 6.19 -2.86
C PHE A 69 -3.01 5.02 -2.67
N GLU A 70 -4.27 5.22 -3.01
CA GLU A 70 -5.31 4.20 -2.89
C GLU A 70 -5.72 3.70 -4.28
N ALA A 71 -5.85 2.38 -4.41
CA ALA A 71 -6.44 1.75 -5.60
C ALA A 71 -7.35 0.59 -5.21
N ASP A 72 -8.50 0.50 -5.86
CA ASP A 72 -9.40 -0.64 -5.77
C ASP A 72 -8.94 -1.72 -6.74
N VAL A 73 -8.58 -2.88 -6.20
CA VAL A 73 -8.03 -4.00 -6.97
C VAL A 73 -8.97 -5.19 -6.92
N SER A 74 -9.41 -5.66 -8.09
CA SER A 74 -10.17 -6.90 -8.25
C SER A 74 -9.36 -7.93 -9.02
N ARG A 75 -9.41 -9.18 -8.57
CA ARG A 75 -8.64 -10.30 -9.14
C ARG A 75 -9.54 -11.52 -9.28
N PHE A 76 -9.38 -12.25 -10.38
CA PHE A 76 -10.03 -13.52 -10.65
C PHE A 76 -9.00 -14.47 -11.23
N HIS A 77 -8.79 -15.63 -10.64
CA HIS A 77 -7.78 -16.54 -11.15
C HIS A 77 -8.01 -18.00 -10.81
N ARG A 78 -7.31 -18.84 -11.56
CA ARG A 78 -7.12 -20.27 -11.31
C ARG A 78 -5.65 -20.67 -11.47
N LEU A 79 -4.76 -19.71 -11.23
CA LEU A 79 -3.32 -19.90 -11.22
C LEU A 79 -2.94 -20.96 -10.18
N ALA A 80 -2.19 -21.96 -10.60
CA ALA A 80 -1.37 -22.74 -9.70
C ALA A 80 -0.14 -21.91 -9.28
N ALA A 81 0.57 -22.34 -8.23
CA ALA A 81 1.84 -21.70 -7.86
C ALA A 81 2.77 -21.65 -9.09
N PRO A 82 3.37 -20.49 -9.41
CA PRO A 82 4.10 -20.28 -10.66
C PRO A 82 5.33 -21.21 -10.74
N GLN A 83 5.41 -21.98 -11.82
CA GLN A 83 6.47 -22.98 -12.05
C GLN A 83 7.52 -22.46 -13.04
N ALA A 84 7.99 -21.22 -12.86
CA ALA A 84 8.88 -20.55 -13.82
C ALA A 84 8.33 -20.54 -15.26
N GLU A 85 7.01 -20.45 -15.40
CA GLU A 85 6.34 -20.40 -16.70
C GLU A 85 6.83 -19.19 -17.52
N THR A 86 6.98 -19.40 -18.83
CA THR A 86 7.40 -18.32 -19.72
C THR A 86 6.25 -17.39 -20.05
N VAL A 87 6.48 -16.09 -19.96
CA VAL A 87 5.46 -15.06 -20.20
C VAL A 87 5.93 -14.06 -21.24
N ARG A 88 5.01 -13.59 -22.07
CA ARG A 88 5.23 -12.44 -22.97
C ARG A 88 4.13 -11.42 -22.73
N ILE A 89 4.53 -10.18 -22.47
CA ILE A 89 3.59 -9.08 -22.29
C ILE A 89 3.23 -8.53 -23.67
N VAL A 90 1.94 -8.33 -23.91
CA VAL A 90 1.40 -7.83 -25.18
C VAL A 90 0.29 -6.82 -24.89
N PRO A 91 0.10 -5.80 -25.74
CA PRO A 91 -1.02 -4.89 -25.60
C PRO A 91 -2.32 -5.62 -25.88
N ALA A 92 -3.33 -5.41 -25.03
CA ALA A 92 -4.67 -5.94 -25.31
C ALA A 92 -5.39 -5.07 -26.37
N ASP A 93 -5.11 -3.77 -26.37
CA ASP A 93 -5.61 -2.81 -27.35
C ASP A 93 -4.67 -2.72 -28.57
N PRO A 94 -5.14 -3.05 -29.79
CA PRO A 94 -4.34 -2.94 -31.00
C PRO A 94 -3.77 -1.54 -31.25
N ALA A 95 -4.43 -0.48 -30.76
CA ALA A 95 -3.95 0.90 -30.91
C ALA A 95 -2.66 1.18 -30.13
N LYS A 96 -2.31 0.34 -29.15
CA LYS A 96 -1.11 0.49 -28.30
C LYS A 96 0.09 -0.34 -28.80
N VAL A 97 -0.07 -1.10 -29.88
CA VAL A 97 1.01 -1.88 -30.49
C VAL A 97 2.13 -0.96 -30.98
N GLY A 98 3.36 -1.22 -30.55
CA GLY A 98 4.54 -0.42 -30.92
C GLY A 98 4.65 0.92 -30.20
N SER A 99 3.80 1.19 -29.21
CA SER A 99 3.87 2.42 -28.40
C SER A 99 5.04 2.39 -27.43
N LEU A 100 5.81 3.48 -27.35
CA LEU A 100 6.86 3.65 -26.33
C LEU A 100 6.28 3.73 -24.92
N GLU A 101 5.08 4.31 -24.77
CA GLU A 101 4.37 4.34 -23.49
C GLU A 101 4.00 2.91 -23.04
N PHE A 102 3.57 2.07 -23.99
CA PHE A 102 3.32 0.67 -23.71
C PHE A 102 4.57 -0.05 -23.23
N GLU A 103 5.71 0.12 -23.91
CA GLU A 103 6.97 -0.51 -23.49
C GLU A 103 7.39 -0.08 -22.08
N GLN A 104 7.19 1.19 -21.74
CA GLN A 104 7.48 1.72 -20.40
C GLN A 104 6.62 1.04 -19.33
N TYR A 105 5.31 0.94 -19.53
CA TYR A 105 4.42 0.33 -18.55
C TYR A 105 4.52 -1.20 -18.53
N ALA A 106 4.76 -1.82 -19.68
CA ALA A 106 5.06 -3.24 -19.78
C ALA A 106 6.33 -3.59 -19.00
N ALA A 107 7.33 -2.71 -18.93
CA ALA A 107 8.51 -2.92 -18.10
C ALA A 107 8.19 -2.98 -16.59
N LEU A 108 7.25 -2.15 -16.12
CA LEU A 108 6.78 -2.20 -14.72
C LEU A 108 6.10 -3.53 -14.41
N VAL A 109 5.18 -3.97 -15.29
CA VAL A 109 4.49 -5.26 -15.14
C VAL A 109 5.47 -6.43 -15.26
N ARG A 110 6.47 -6.33 -16.13
CA ARG A 110 7.53 -7.34 -16.31
C ARG A 110 8.31 -7.55 -15.02
N ALA A 111 8.68 -6.47 -14.33
CA ALA A 111 9.38 -6.56 -13.04
C ALA A 111 8.53 -7.32 -12.02
N GLN A 112 7.25 -6.96 -11.88
CA GLN A 112 6.33 -7.64 -10.96
C GLN A 112 6.11 -9.12 -11.31
N LEU A 113 6.03 -9.46 -12.61
CA LEU A 113 5.91 -10.85 -13.04
C LEU A 113 7.18 -11.66 -12.75
N ILE A 114 8.37 -11.05 -12.87
CA ILE A 114 9.63 -11.69 -12.46
C ILE A 114 9.62 -11.96 -10.95
N ASP A 115 9.21 -10.98 -10.14
CA ASP A 115 9.10 -11.12 -8.69
C ASP A 115 8.07 -12.20 -8.30
N ALA A 116 6.99 -12.33 -9.07
CA ALA A 116 6.01 -13.40 -8.94
C ALA A 116 6.51 -14.77 -9.48
N GLY A 117 7.73 -14.88 -10.00
CA GLY A 117 8.34 -16.14 -10.42
C GLY A 117 8.10 -16.55 -11.88
N TYR A 118 7.67 -15.63 -12.76
CA TYR A 118 7.57 -15.87 -14.21
C TYR A 118 8.88 -15.52 -14.93
N ARG A 119 9.08 -16.12 -16.12
CA ARG A 119 10.26 -15.85 -16.96
C ARG A 119 9.87 -15.15 -18.28
N PRO A 120 10.19 -13.85 -18.45
CA PRO A 120 9.89 -13.16 -19.70
C PRO A 120 10.62 -13.76 -20.91
N VAL A 121 9.91 -13.90 -22.04
CA VAL A 121 10.48 -14.34 -23.33
C VAL A 121 9.94 -13.50 -24.48
N ALA A 122 10.73 -13.36 -25.55
CA ALA A 122 10.30 -12.65 -26.76
C ALA A 122 9.37 -13.51 -27.63
N ASP A 123 9.67 -14.79 -27.76
CA ASP A 123 8.99 -15.72 -28.67
C ASP A 123 8.55 -17.01 -27.94
N ASN A 124 7.48 -17.63 -28.45
CA ASN A 124 6.91 -18.89 -27.95
C ASN A 124 6.66 -18.93 -26.42
N PRO A 125 5.92 -17.97 -25.85
CA PRO A 125 5.59 -17.97 -24.43
C PRO A 125 4.54 -19.05 -24.07
N ALA A 126 4.61 -19.57 -22.85
CA ALA A 126 3.55 -20.41 -22.28
C ALA A 126 2.31 -19.57 -21.90
N ILE A 127 2.51 -18.29 -21.59
CA ILE A 127 1.48 -17.34 -21.16
C ILE A 127 1.63 -16.00 -21.91
N LEU A 128 0.52 -15.49 -22.44
CA LEU A 128 0.38 -14.12 -22.91
C LEU A 128 -0.19 -13.26 -21.78
N ALA A 129 0.56 -12.23 -21.38
CA ALA A 129 0.14 -11.21 -20.43
C ALA A 129 -0.42 -10.01 -21.21
N LYS A 130 -1.72 -10.00 -21.45
CA LYS A 130 -2.44 -8.90 -22.10
C LYS A 130 -2.60 -7.74 -21.14
N LEU A 131 -1.92 -6.64 -21.45
CA LEU A 131 -1.91 -5.41 -20.65
C LEU A 131 -2.68 -4.30 -21.37
N ASP A 132 -3.52 -3.58 -20.63
CA ASP A 132 -4.20 -2.38 -21.11
C ASP A 132 -4.46 -1.40 -19.97
N TRP A 133 -4.71 -0.15 -20.32
CA TRP A 133 -5.14 0.89 -19.40
C TRP A 133 -6.10 1.87 -20.06
N THR A 134 -6.95 2.48 -19.25
CA THR A 134 -7.88 3.54 -19.67
C THR A 134 -7.89 4.69 -18.67
N VAL A 135 -8.18 5.89 -19.16
CA VAL A 135 -8.39 7.09 -18.36
C VAL A 135 -9.77 7.63 -18.70
N SER A 136 -10.63 7.82 -17.71
CA SER A 136 -11.96 8.37 -17.95
C SER A 136 -11.88 9.86 -18.32
N GLU A 137 -12.83 10.29 -19.15
CA GLU A 137 -13.15 11.71 -19.24
C GLU A 137 -13.54 12.20 -17.83
N GLY A 138 -12.99 13.35 -17.42
CA GLY A 138 -13.11 13.84 -16.06
C GLY A 138 -14.57 14.04 -15.68
N ARG A 139 -14.97 13.58 -14.50
CA ARG A 139 -16.32 13.80 -13.96
C ARG A 139 -16.24 14.71 -12.74
N GLU A 140 -17.16 15.66 -12.62
CA GLU A 140 -17.24 16.49 -11.41
C GLU A 140 -17.69 15.64 -10.22
N LYS A 141 -16.88 15.59 -9.17
CA LYS A 141 -17.28 15.05 -7.87
C LYS A 141 -17.70 16.21 -6.98
N ILE A 142 -18.99 16.33 -6.72
CA ILE A 142 -19.54 17.33 -5.80
C ILE A 142 -19.32 16.82 -4.37
N ARG A 143 -18.51 17.52 -3.58
CA ARG A 143 -18.35 17.24 -2.15
C ARG A 143 -19.09 18.31 -1.35
N SER A 144 -20.27 17.97 -0.84
CA SER A 144 -21.03 18.83 0.05
C SER A 144 -20.66 18.53 1.50
N TYR A 145 -20.07 19.51 2.21
CA TYR A 145 -19.99 19.45 3.66
C TYR A 145 -21.31 19.97 4.23
N PRO A 146 -22.00 19.24 5.13
CA PRO A 146 -23.06 19.84 5.92
C PRO A 146 -22.47 21.03 6.68
N GLY A 147 -23.03 22.21 6.51
CA GLY A 147 -22.62 23.39 7.26
C GLY A 147 -22.67 23.08 8.77
N TYR A 148 -21.65 23.52 9.50
CA TYR A 148 -21.46 23.32 10.94
C TYR A 148 -22.49 24.11 11.79
N TYR A 149 -23.78 23.97 11.52
CA TYR A 149 -24.85 24.66 12.24
C TYR A 149 -26.16 23.86 12.33
N ASP A 150 -26.10 22.53 12.28
CA ASP A 150 -27.28 21.66 12.42
C ASP A 150 -27.23 20.77 13.68
N TYR A 151 -26.79 21.35 14.81
CA TYR A 151 -26.97 20.73 16.11
C TYR A 151 -27.08 21.77 17.22
N TYR A 152 -28.23 22.44 17.30
CA TYR A 152 -28.70 23.01 18.56
C TYR A 152 -30.08 22.39 18.88
N PRO A 153 -30.16 21.39 19.77
CA PRO A 153 -31.44 20.90 20.25
C PRO A 153 -32.10 22.00 21.08
N TYR A 154 -33.12 22.64 20.52
CA TYR A 154 -33.92 23.66 21.16
C TYR A 154 -34.75 23.04 22.31
N TYR A 155 -34.16 22.96 23.51
CA TYR A 155 -34.89 22.69 24.75
C TYR A 155 -35.58 23.98 25.22
N GLY A 156 -36.76 24.27 24.68
CA GLY A 156 -37.61 25.37 25.12
C GLY A 156 -38.54 24.97 26.26
N PHE A 157 -38.04 25.01 27.50
CA PHE A 157 -38.87 25.04 28.71
C PHE A 157 -39.67 26.36 28.74
N GLY A 158 -40.99 26.28 28.92
CA GLY A 158 -41.86 27.46 28.94
C GLY A 158 -41.72 28.31 30.19
N HIS A 159 -41.95 29.62 30.07
CA HIS A 159 -42.41 30.49 31.15
C HIS A 159 -43.18 31.71 30.61
N TYR A 160 -44.23 32.05 31.35
CA TYR A 160 -45.17 33.15 31.20
C TYR A 160 -44.53 34.54 31.31
N GLY A 161 -45.10 35.56 30.64
CA GLY A 161 -44.84 36.98 30.93
C GLY A 161 -45.59 37.97 30.03
N PHE A 162 -46.60 38.63 30.59
CA PHE A 162 -47.40 39.73 30.02
C PHE A 162 -46.57 40.98 29.67
N GLY A 163 -47.03 41.80 28.69
CA GLY A 163 -46.79 43.25 28.74
C GLY A 163 -46.69 44.03 27.42
N HIS A 164 -47.77 44.74 27.10
CA HIS A 164 -47.82 46.10 26.54
C HIS A 164 -47.48 46.40 25.06
N PHE A 165 -48.53 46.88 24.38
CA PHE A 165 -48.55 47.63 23.14
C PHE A 165 -47.64 48.86 23.16
N HIS A 166 -46.79 49.04 22.15
CA HIS A 166 -46.44 50.36 21.62
C HIS A 166 -46.21 50.28 20.10
N HIS A 167 -47.06 51.00 19.37
CA HIS A 167 -47.01 51.19 17.92
C HIS A 167 -46.03 52.33 17.63
N GLY A 168 -44.77 51.99 17.39
CA GLY A 168 -43.74 52.92 16.92
C GLY A 168 -43.45 52.70 15.44
N TYR A 169 -44.11 53.48 14.59
CA TYR A 169 -43.77 53.55 13.16
C TYR A 169 -42.51 54.41 13.01
N PHE A 170 -41.35 53.78 12.82
CA PHE A 170 -40.14 54.46 12.39
C PHE A 170 -39.51 53.72 11.18
N PRO A 171 -39.22 54.45 10.08
CA PRO A 171 -38.62 53.92 8.86
C PRO A 171 -37.09 53.82 8.98
N GLY A 172 -36.49 52.78 8.40
CA GLY A 172 -35.03 52.66 8.26
C GLY A 172 -34.44 51.45 8.98
N TYR A 173 -34.53 50.30 8.32
CA TYR A 173 -33.86 49.06 8.72
C TYR A 173 -32.34 49.23 8.55
N TYR A 174 -31.64 49.61 9.62
CA TYR A 174 -30.20 49.37 9.77
C TYR A 174 -30.03 48.13 10.64
N GLY A 175 -29.96 46.97 9.99
CA GLY A 175 -29.63 45.68 10.60
C GLY A 175 -28.45 45.06 9.87
N TYR A 176 -27.27 45.26 10.45
CA TYR A 176 -26.01 44.57 10.24
C TYR A 176 -26.09 43.21 9.51
N GLY A 177 -25.39 43.11 8.37
CA GLY A 177 -24.67 41.93 7.89
C GLY A 177 -25.32 40.56 8.04
N GLY A 178 -26.40 40.29 7.29
CA GLY A 178 -26.85 38.92 7.04
C GLY A 178 -25.95 38.22 6.02
N TYR A 179 -24.78 37.74 6.45
CA TYR A 179 -23.98 36.78 5.68
C TYR A 179 -24.82 35.50 5.55
N GLY A 180 -25.50 35.36 4.41
CA GLY A 180 -26.13 34.10 4.01
C GLY A 180 -25.05 33.03 3.95
N GLY A 181 -25.21 31.98 4.74
CA GLY A 181 -24.31 30.83 4.75
C GLY A 181 -24.36 30.12 3.40
N TYR A 182 -23.47 30.50 2.50
CA TYR A 182 -23.17 29.71 1.32
C TYR A 182 -22.51 28.43 1.81
N GLY A 183 -23.22 27.30 1.72
CA GLY A 183 -22.54 26.01 1.75
C GLY A 183 -21.50 26.01 0.62
N GLU A 184 -20.22 25.96 0.97
CA GLU A 184 -19.16 25.94 -0.01
C GLU A 184 -19.23 24.61 -0.77
N VAL A 185 -19.79 24.65 -1.98
CA VAL A 185 -19.79 23.53 -2.90
C VAL A 185 -18.46 23.55 -3.65
N TYR A 186 -17.56 22.65 -3.29
CA TYR A 186 -16.34 22.42 -4.05
C TYR A 186 -16.63 21.40 -5.16
N SER A 187 -16.57 21.85 -6.41
CA SER A 187 -16.50 20.95 -7.56
C SER A 187 -15.04 20.64 -7.86
N THR A 188 -14.65 19.37 -7.83
CA THR A 188 -13.33 18.91 -8.29
C THR A 188 -13.54 17.91 -9.40
N THR A 189 -12.89 18.13 -10.54
CA THR A 189 -12.85 17.15 -11.62
C THR A 189 -12.00 15.96 -11.18
N VAL A 190 -12.59 14.77 -11.19
CA VAL A 190 -11.91 13.51 -10.87
C VAL A 190 -11.83 12.68 -12.14
N HIS A 191 -10.65 12.15 -12.42
CA HIS A 191 -10.41 11.19 -13.50
C HIS A 191 -10.26 9.81 -12.90
N THR A 192 -10.94 8.82 -13.44
CA THR A 192 -10.77 7.43 -13.04
C THR A 192 -9.78 6.76 -13.99
N VAL A 193 -8.67 6.26 -13.47
CA VAL A 193 -7.70 5.46 -14.23
C VAL A 193 -7.93 3.99 -13.91
N SER A 194 -7.91 3.14 -14.95
CA SER A 194 -7.93 1.69 -14.76
C SER A 194 -6.78 1.01 -15.49
N LEU A 195 -6.11 0.09 -14.79
CA LEU A 195 -5.13 -0.84 -15.33
C LEU A 195 -5.77 -2.22 -15.38
N ASN A 196 -5.67 -2.91 -16.51
CA ASN A 196 -6.20 -4.26 -16.70
C ASN A 196 -5.06 -5.19 -17.15
N LEU A 197 -4.92 -6.33 -16.47
CA LEU A 197 -3.96 -7.38 -16.81
C LEU A 197 -4.70 -8.71 -16.93
N ARG A 198 -4.49 -9.40 -18.04
CA ARG A 198 -5.04 -10.75 -18.27
C ARG A 198 -3.92 -11.70 -18.64
N LEU A 199 -3.79 -12.80 -17.91
CA LEU A 199 -2.88 -13.88 -18.25
C LEU A 199 -3.68 -15.00 -18.92
N GLU A 200 -3.30 -15.35 -20.15
CA GLU A 200 -3.94 -16.41 -20.91
C GLU A 200 -2.91 -17.30 -21.62
N ARG A 201 -3.24 -18.58 -21.82
CA ARG A 201 -2.43 -19.44 -22.68
C ARG A 201 -2.64 -19.06 -24.15
N PRO A 202 -1.68 -19.35 -25.04
CA PRO A 202 -1.87 -19.20 -26.49
C PRO A 202 -3.09 -19.95 -27.05
N THR A 203 -3.59 -20.97 -26.33
CA THR A 203 -4.83 -21.70 -26.65
C THR A 203 -6.12 -20.91 -26.37
N GLY A 204 -6.03 -19.74 -25.74
CA GLY A 204 -7.16 -18.91 -25.31
C GLY A 204 -7.62 -19.18 -23.86
N GLU A 205 -6.97 -20.11 -23.17
CA GLU A 205 -7.28 -20.44 -21.78
C GLU A 205 -6.93 -19.28 -20.84
N VAL A 206 -7.93 -18.63 -20.23
CA VAL A 206 -7.70 -17.56 -19.24
C VAL A 206 -7.30 -18.16 -17.89
N LEU A 207 -6.20 -17.66 -17.33
CA LEU A 207 -5.64 -18.12 -16.05
C LEU A 207 -5.81 -17.06 -14.94
N PHE A 208 -5.74 -15.79 -15.30
CA PHE A 208 -5.85 -14.65 -14.39
C PHE A 208 -6.46 -13.43 -15.10
N GLU A 209 -7.32 -12.72 -14.41
CA GLU A 209 -7.82 -11.40 -14.76
C GLU A 209 -7.68 -10.50 -13.54
N GLY A 210 -6.98 -9.38 -13.70
CA GLY A 210 -6.75 -8.40 -12.65
C GLY A 210 -7.07 -7.00 -13.15
N ARG A 211 -7.69 -6.20 -12.28
CA ARG A 211 -8.01 -4.80 -12.55
C ARG A 211 -7.66 -3.96 -11.33
N ALA A 212 -6.89 -2.90 -11.53
CA ALA A 212 -6.64 -1.87 -10.51
C ALA A 212 -7.25 -0.55 -10.98
N VAL A 213 -8.00 0.12 -10.11
CA VAL A 213 -8.70 1.37 -10.40
C VAL A 213 -8.34 2.41 -9.35
N SER A 214 -8.06 3.65 -9.77
CA SER A 214 -7.86 4.76 -8.85
C SER A 214 -8.45 6.05 -9.41
N ASP A 215 -8.96 6.88 -8.51
CA ASP A 215 -9.48 8.21 -8.81
C ASP A 215 -8.38 9.25 -8.57
N ILE A 216 -8.06 10.03 -9.61
CA ILE A 216 -6.98 11.02 -9.59
C ILE A 216 -7.51 12.42 -9.91
N GLY A 217 -7.02 13.43 -9.19
CA GLY A 217 -7.42 14.83 -9.40
C GLY A 217 -6.76 15.50 -10.62
N ARG A 218 -5.70 14.91 -11.18
CA ARG A 218 -5.06 15.35 -12.43
C ARG A 218 -4.80 14.12 -13.29
N PRO A 219 -5.05 14.16 -14.61
CA PRO A 219 -4.86 13.00 -15.49
C PRO A 219 -3.39 12.79 -15.87
N ASP A 220 -2.51 12.62 -14.87
CA ASP A 220 -1.09 12.32 -15.05
C ASP A 220 -0.85 10.82 -14.91
N LEU A 221 -1.09 10.10 -16.00
CA LEU A 221 -0.97 8.66 -16.04
C LEU A 221 0.46 8.15 -15.76
N PRO A 222 1.54 8.74 -16.34
CA PRO A 222 2.91 8.31 -16.04
C PRO A 222 3.26 8.34 -14.56
N ALA A 223 2.77 9.35 -13.81
CA ALA A 223 3.04 9.45 -12.37
C ALA A 223 2.29 8.39 -11.54
N VAL A 224 1.16 7.91 -12.03
CA VAL A 224 0.24 7.02 -11.28
C VAL A 224 0.48 5.54 -11.62
N MET A 225 0.92 5.25 -12.84
CA MET A 225 1.06 3.89 -13.34
C MET A 225 1.94 2.97 -12.48
N PRO A 226 3.11 3.40 -11.94
CA PRO A 226 3.92 2.56 -11.06
C PRO A 226 3.14 2.06 -9.84
N TYR A 227 2.30 2.92 -9.26
CA TYR A 227 1.51 2.59 -8.08
C TYR A 227 0.31 1.69 -8.41
N LEU A 228 -0.34 1.88 -9.56
CA LEU A 228 -1.39 0.97 -10.03
C LEU A 228 -0.84 -0.44 -10.27
N VAL A 229 0.33 -0.54 -10.91
CA VAL A 229 1.01 -1.82 -11.14
C VAL A 229 1.39 -2.45 -9.79
N GLN A 230 2.01 -1.71 -8.88
CA GLN A 230 2.35 -2.22 -7.56
C GLN A 230 1.11 -2.67 -6.77
N ALA A 231 0.02 -1.91 -6.79
CA ALA A 231 -1.23 -2.25 -6.12
C ALA A 231 -1.83 -3.55 -6.69
N LEU A 232 -1.86 -3.68 -8.02
CA LEU A 232 -2.34 -4.89 -8.69
C LEU A 232 -1.60 -6.15 -8.23
N PHE A 233 -0.28 -6.04 -8.05
CA PHE A 233 0.59 -7.16 -7.67
C PHE A 233 0.79 -7.33 -6.16
N THR A 234 0.22 -6.46 -5.33
CA THR A 234 0.20 -6.66 -3.88
C THR A 234 -0.51 -7.98 -3.55
N ASP A 235 0.18 -8.85 -2.82
CA ASP A 235 -0.26 -10.22 -2.48
C ASP A 235 -0.64 -11.09 -3.69
N PHE A 236 -0.05 -10.85 -4.86
CA PHE A 236 -0.37 -11.60 -6.08
C PHE A 236 -0.28 -13.13 -5.89
N PRO A 237 -1.29 -13.91 -6.33
CA PRO A 237 -2.45 -13.52 -7.14
C PRO A 237 -3.68 -13.03 -6.35
N GLY A 238 -3.59 -12.96 -5.02
CA GLY A 238 -4.60 -12.43 -4.12
C GLY A 238 -5.82 -13.34 -3.90
N GLU A 239 -6.86 -12.80 -3.26
CA GLU A 239 -8.16 -13.46 -3.16
C GLU A 239 -8.94 -13.30 -4.47
N SER A 240 -9.36 -14.42 -5.05
CA SER A 240 -10.19 -14.42 -6.25
C SER A 240 -11.64 -14.02 -5.95
N GLY A 241 -12.23 -13.13 -6.76
CA GLY A 241 -13.65 -12.79 -6.72
C GLY A 241 -14.03 -11.65 -5.77
N ARG A 242 -13.06 -10.89 -5.26
CA ARG A 242 -13.30 -9.74 -4.39
C ARG A 242 -12.52 -8.52 -4.86
N THR A 243 -13.08 -7.34 -4.58
CA THR A 243 -12.38 -6.06 -4.71
C THR A 243 -11.78 -5.70 -3.36
N GLN A 244 -10.49 -5.38 -3.34
CA GLN A 244 -9.75 -4.96 -2.16
C GLN A 244 -9.16 -3.58 -2.41
N THR A 245 -9.35 -2.66 -1.48
CA THR A 245 -8.67 -1.36 -1.51
C THR A 245 -7.24 -1.56 -1.01
N VAL A 246 -6.27 -1.25 -1.86
CA VAL A 246 -4.84 -1.32 -1.56
C VAL A 246 -4.33 0.09 -1.33
N GLU A 247 -3.67 0.30 -0.19
CA GLU A 247 -3.06 1.57 0.19
C GLU A 247 -1.54 1.45 0.11
N LEU A 248 -0.92 2.28 -0.72
CA LEU A 248 0.53 2.35 -0.90
C LEU A 248 1.07 3.66 -0.33
N LYS A 249 2.19 3.59 0.40
CA LYS A 249 2.87 4.80 0.89
C LYS A 249 3.59 5.49 -0.27
N LEU A 250 3.37 6.78 -0.41
CA LEU A 250 4.12 7.61 -1.34
C LEU A 250 5.44 8.05 -0.68
N PRO A 251 6.55 8.12 -1.45
CA PRO A 251 7.80 8.65 -0.93
C PRO A 251 7.61 10.13 -0.54
N ASP A 252 8.24 10.53 0.56
CA ASP A 252 8.25 11.93 0.95
C ASP A 252 9.08 12.73 -0.06
N LYS A 253 8.74 14.02 -0.24
CA LYS A 253 9.48 14.90 -1.15
C LYS A 253 10.96 15.03 -0.77
N ASP A 254 11.30 14.74 0.49
CA ASP A 254 12.66 14.82 1.01
C ASP A 254 13.47 13.52 0.77
N ASP A 255 12.82 12.42 0.39
CA ASP A 255 13.46 11.13 0.10
C ASP A 255 13.93 11.00 -1.36
N VAL A 256 13.34 11.80 -2.25
CA VAL A 256 13.77 11.92 -3.66
C VAL A 256 14.83 13.01 -3.76
N GLY A 257 16.07 12.65 -3.42
CA GLY A 257 17.23 13.54 -3.51
C GLY A 257 17.34 14.17 -4.90
N TYR A 258 17.06 15.48 -4.95
CA TYR A 258 17.44 16.39 -6.02
C TYR A 258 18.55 17.33 -5.51
#